data_AF-A0A372R5Q2-F1
#
_entry.id   AF-A0A372R5Q2-F1
#
_cell.length_a   1.000
_cell.length_b   1.000
_cell.length_c   1.000
_cell.angle_alpha   90.00
_cell.angle_beta   90.00
_cell.angle_gamma   90.00
#
_symmetry.space_group_name_H-M   'P 1'
#
loop_
_entity.id
_entity.type
_entity.pdbx_description
1 polymer ?
#
loop_
_entity_poly.entity_id
_entity_poly.type
_entity_poly.pdbx_seq_one_letter_code
_entity_poly.pdbx_strand_id
1 'polypeptide(L)'
;AFLSSFLLLFCYSFCYLNHFIICCLHIHCNEIMSGTTQNCHVLADFSVIPMGAGTNTTKYIVECQKVLLDSGLNFNLHANGTNLEGNYDQVMCAIRKCIDKMHEMGAPRCDTNIRLNTRTDKSVTMQDSIRVVTDKIAAETNANV
;
A
#
# COMPACT_ATOMS: atom_id res chain seq x y z
N ALA A 1 25.11 -0.76 54.43
CA ALA A 1 24.40 0.16 55.34
C ALA A 1 24.76 1.59 54.91
N PHE A 2 23.92 2.44 54.34
CA PHE A 2 22.47 2.50 54.43
C PHE A 2 21.81 3.29 53.26
N LEU A 3 22.46 3.45 52.08
CA LEU A 3 21.92 4.34 51.02
C LEU A 3 21.84 3.81 49.57
N SER A 4 22.25 2.58 49.24
CA SER A 4 22.07 2.02 47.88
C SER A 4 20.97 0.96 47.74
N SER A 5 20.40 0.48 48.85
CA SER A 5 19.37 -0.57 48.84
C SER A 5 17.93 -0.07 48.82
N PHE A 6 17.67 1.24 48.90
CA PHE A 6 16.29 1.76 48.98
C PHE A 6 15.68 2.13 47.61
N LEU A 7 16.48 2.51 46.60
CA LEU A 7 15.96 2.79 45.24
C LEU A 7 15.85 1.55 44.34
N LEU A 8 16.68 0.52 44.56
CA LEU A 8 16.63 -0.70 43.73
C LEU A 8 15.48 -1.63 44.10
N LEU A 9 15.00 -1.62 45.35
CA LEU A 9 13.84 -2.42 45.78
C LEU A 9 12.50 -1.79 45.38
N PHE A 10 12.42 -0.47 45.22
CA PHE A 10 11.22 0.16 44.66
C PHE A 10 11.08 -0.12 43.16
N CYS A 11 12.19 -0.19 42.40
CA CYS A 11 12.14 -0.61 41.01
C CYS A 11 11.90 -2.12 40.86
N TYR A 12 12.53 -3.00 41.65
CA TYR A 12 12.35 -4.44 41.48
C TYR A 12 10.98 -4.97 41.91
N SER A 13 10.35 -4.37 42.93
CA SER A 13 9.04 -4.83 43.40
C SER A 13 7.87 -4.26 42.58
N PHE A 14 8.04 -3.15 41.87
CA PHE A 14 7.06 -2.67 40.89
C PHE A 14 7.22 -3.32 39.50
N CYS A 15 8.42 -3.80 39.16
CA CYS A 15 8.67 -4.46 37.88
C CYS A 15 8.17 -5.92 37.85
N TYR A 16 8.09 -6.60 39.00
CA TYR A 16 7.52 -7.96 39.08
C TYR A 16 5.99 -8.03 39.07
N LEU A 17 5.28 -6.89 39.14
CA LEU A 17 3.82 -6.84 39.01
C LEU A 17 3.34 -6.17 37.71
N ASN A 18 4.25 -5.79 36.81
CA ASN A 18 3.91 -5.12 35.55
C ASN A 18 4.68 -5.63 34.33
N HIS A 19 5.22 -6.84 34.38
CA HIS A 19 5.78 -7.49 33.20
C HIS A 19 4.70 -7.96 32.20
N PHE A 20 3.43 -7.97 32.61
CA PHE A 20 2.31 -8.25 31.70
C PHE A 20 1.82 -7.01 30.95
N ILE A 21 2.00 -5.79 31.48
CA ILE A 21 1.47 -4.56 30.84
C ILE A 21 2.42 -4.00 29.78
N ILE A 22 3.74 -4.07 29.98
CA ILE A 22 4.70 -3.56 28.99
C ILE A 22 4.77 -4.47 27.75
N CYS A 23 4.62 -5.79 27.93
CA CYS A 23 4.47 -6.71 26.80
C CYS A 23 3.09 -6.56 26.14
N CYS A 24 2.02 -6.33 26.92
CA CYS A 24 0.70 -6.05 26.35
C CYS A 24 0.67 -4.78 25.49
N LEU A 25 1.43 -3.72 25.78
CA LEU A 25 1.40 -2.50 24.95
C LEU A 25 2.17 -2.67 23.63
N HIS A 26 3.20 -3.53 23.60
CA HIS A 26 3.92 -3.85 22.36
C HIS A 26 3.20 -4.93 21.53
N ILE A 27 2.49 -5.86 22.19
CA ILE A 27 1.70 -6.91 21.54
C ILE A 27 0.33 -6.38 21.09
N HIS A 28 -0.35 -5.52 21.85
CA HIS A 28 -1.61 -4.89 21.40
C HIS A 28 -1.42 -3.88 20.25
N CYS A 29 -0.24 -3.29 20.07
CA CYS A 29 -0.05 -2.38 18.94
C CYS A 29 0.01 -3.12 17.59
N ASN A 30 0.44 -4.38 17.59
CA ASN A 30 0.44 -5.22 16.38
C ASN A 30 -0.92 -5.88 16.11
N GLU A 31 -1.74 -6.14 17.13
CA GLU A 31 -3.10 -6.70 16.96
C GLU A 31 -4.20 -5.64 16.71
N ILE A 32 -3.97 -4.36 17.04
CA ILE A 32 -4.94 -3.28 16.70
C ILE A 32 -4.85 -2.87 15.22
N MET A 33 -3.77 -3.24 14.52
CA MET A 33 -3.65 -3.10 13.05
C MET A 33 -4.17 -4.32 12.27
N SER A 34 -4.75 -5.33 12.92
CA SER A 34 -5.46 -6.44 12.25
C SER A 34 -6.99 -6.38 12.47
N GLY A 35 -7.52 -5.18 12.73
CA GLY A 35 -8.95 -4.91 12.84
C GLY A 35 -9.65 -5.02 11.49
N THR A 36 -10.00 -6.25 11.11
CA THR A 36 -10.92 -6.59 10.02
C THR A 36 -10.60 -5.99 8.65
N THR A 37 -9.48 -6.35 8.03
CA THR A 37 -9.45 -6.21 6.57
C THR A 37 -10.21 -7.38 5.96
N GLN A 38 -11.44 -7.10 5.53
CA GLN A 38 -12.02 -7.89 4.45
C GLN A 38 -11.01 -7.85 3.30
N ASN A 39 -10.45 -9.01 2.98
CA ASN A 39 -9.38 -9.19 2.01
C ASN A 39 -9.94 -9.02 0.58
N CYS A 40 -10.53 -7.85 0.28
CA CYS A 40 -11.20 -7.61 -0.99
C CYS A 40 -10.15 -7.50 -2.09
N HIS A 41 -10.41 -8.22 -3.19
CA HIS A 41 -9.63 -8.09 -4.41
C HIS A 41 -10.01 -6.78 -5.08
N VAL A 42 -8.99 -6.01 -5.46
CA VAL A 42 -9.16 -4.67 -6.00
C VAL A 42 -8.35 -4.50 -7.28
N LEU A 43 -8.94 -3.79 -8.23
CA LEU A 43 -8.26 -3.23 -9.37
C LEU A 43 -8.06 -1.74 -9.09
N ALA A 44 -6.82 -1.30 -9.02
CA ALA A 44 -6.47 0.09 -8.76
C ALA A 44 -5.76 0.67 -9.97
N ASP A 45 -6.13 1.88 -10.38
CA ASP A 45 -5.29 2.73 -11.21
C ASP A 45 -4.71 3.82 -10.31
N PHE A 46 -3.39 3.96 -10.33
CA PHE A 46 -2.67 4.89 -9.48
C PHE A 46 -1.69 5.71 -10.29
N SER A 47 -1.66 7.02 -10.00
CA SER A 47 -0.66 7.95 -10.50
C SER A 47 -0.18 8.85 -9.37
N VAL A 48 1.11 9.14 -9.38
CA VAL A 48 1.77 9.98 -8.37
C VAL A 48 2.67 10.98 -9.07
N ILE A 49 2.52 12.24 -8.69
CA ILE A 49 3.17 13.38 -9.33
C ILE A 49 3.90 14.16 -8.23
N PRO A 50 5.23 14.19 -8.24
CA PRO A 50 5.99 15.01 -7.32
C PRO A 50 5.85 16.49 -7.73
N MET A 51 5.49 17.34 -6.78
CA MET A 51 5.38 18.79 -6.97
C MET A 51 6.55 19.49 -6.29
N GLY A 52 7.09 20.51 -6.96
CA GLY A 52 8.27 21.24 -6.47
C GLY A 52 9.61 20.51 -6.67
N ALA A 53 9.62 19.39 -7.41
CA ALA A 53 10.79 18.55 -7.68
C ALA A 53 11.46 18.82 -9.06
N GLY A 54 11.02 19.87 -9.77
CA GLY A 54 11.43 20.18 -11.14
C GLY A 54 10.56 19.51 -12.21
N THR A 55 10.97 19.62 -13.48
CA THR A 55 10.20 19.16 -14.64
C THR A 55 10.44 17.69 -15.03
N ASN A 56 11.52 17.08 -14.51
CA ASN A 56 11.86 15.69 -14.83
C ASN A 56 11.28 14.74 -13.78
N THR A 57 10.11 14.19 -14.08
CA THR A 57 9.39 13.25 -13.21
C THR A 57 9.84 11.79 -13.42
N THR A 58 10.48 11.48 -14.55
CA THR A 58 10.85 10.11 -14.94
C THR A 58 11.67 9.38 -13.88
N LYS A 59 12.63 10.08 -13.24
CA LYS A 59 13.47 9.50 -12.19
C LYS A 59 12.66 8.96 -11.01
N TYR A 60 11.64 9.71 -10.58
CA TYR A 60 10.77 9.31 -9.47
C TYR A 60 9.89 8.12 -9.86
N ILE A 61 9.36 8.13 -11.08
CA ILE A 61 8.52 7.03 -11.58
C ILE A 61 9.32 5.73 -11.69
N VAL A 62 10.57 5.78 -12.14
CA VAL A 62 11.47 4.61 -12.21
C VAL A 62 11.67 3.97 -10.83
N GLU A 63 11.88 4.77 -9.78
CA GLU A 63 12.02 4.24 -8.42
C GLU A 63 10.71 3.66 -7.88
N CYS A 64 9.57 4.28 -8.20
CA CYS A 64 8.26 3.71 -7.86
C CYS A 64 8.03 2.35 -8.53
N GLN A 65 8.45 2.19 -9.79
CA GLN A 65 8.34 0.90 -10.48
C GLN A 65 9.20 -0.19 -9.83
N LYS A 66 10.38 0.14 -9.31
CA LYS A 66 11.18 -0.82 -8.53
C LYS A 66 10.45 -1.27 -7.27
N VAL A 67 9.84 -0.33 -6.53
CA VAL A 67 9.02 -0.65 -5.35
C VAL A 67 7.85 -1.58 -5.70
N LEU A 68 7.21 -1.37 -6.87
CA LEU A 68 6.13 -2.24 -7.34
C LEU A 68 6.63 -3.63 -7.75
N LEU A 69 7.79 -3.73 -8.38
CA LEU A 69 8.43 -5.02 -8.69
C LEU A 69 8.70 -5.83 -7.41
N ASP A 70 9.20 -5.18 -6.36
CA ASP A 70 9.48 -5.83 -5.07
C ASP A 70 8.20 -6.22 -4.31
N SER A 71 7.04 -5.65 -4.67
CA SER A 71 5.77 -5.95 -4.01
C SER A 71 5.17 -7.30 -4.42
N GLY A 72 5.58 -7.85 -5.58
CA GLY A 72 5.03 -9.08 -6.14
C GLY A 72 3.57 -8.98 -6.62
N LEU A 73 3.00 -7.77 -6.68
CA LEU A 73 1.66 -7.54 -7.23
C LEU A 73 1.65 -7.71 -8.75
N ASN A 74 0.49 -8.04 -9.30
CA ASN A 74 0.28 -7.95 -10.75
C ASN A 74 0.04 -6.48 -11.10
N PHE A 75 0.87 -5.91 -11.98
CA PHE A 75 0.74 -4.52 -12.38
C PHE A 75 1.02 -4.30 -13.87
N ASN A 76 0.52 -3.20 -14.40
CA ASN A 76 0.72 -2.78 -15.77
C ASN A 76 0.94 -1.26 -15.85
N LEU A 77 2.12 -0.86 -16.31
CA LEU A 77 2.47 0.54 -16.52
C LEU A 77 1.84 1.07 -17.83
N HIS A 78 1.24 2.25 -17.77
CA HIS A 78 0.75 2.99 -18.93
C HIS A 78 1.19 4.45 -18.87
N ALA A 79 0.87 5.25 -19.89
CA ALA A 79 1.38 6.60 -20.06
C ALA A 79 1.04 7.57 -18.90
N ASN A 80 -0.07 7.34 -18.21
CA ASN A 80 -0.62 8.26 -17.20
C ASN A 80 -0.62 7.68 -15.78
N GLY A 81 -0.08 6.48 -15.57
CA GLY A 81 -0.23 5.80 -14.29
C GLY A 81 0.19 4.34 -14.35
N THR A 82 -0.17 3.61 -13.32
CA THR A 82 0.06 2.17 -13.22
C THR A 82 -1.18 1.50 -12.67
N ASN A 83 -1.66 0.51 -13.42
CA ASN A 83 -2.71 -0.37 -12.95
C ASN A 83 -2.11 -1.41 -12.01
N LEU A 84 -2.72 -1.62 -10.86
CA LEU A 84 -2.37 -2.61 -9.85
C LEU A 84 -3.56 -3.55 -9.65
N GLU A 85 -3.26 -4.82 -9.50
CA GLU A 85 -4.24 -5.86 -9.19
C GLU A 85 -3.76 -6.67 -8.00
N GLY A 86 -4.64 -6.86 -7.02
CA GLY A 86 -4.35 -7.68 -5.87
C GLY A 86 -5.27 -7.40 -4.70
N ASN A 87 -4.78 -7.70 -3.50
CA ASN A 87 -5.51 -7.40 -2.29
C ASN A 87 -5.45 -5.90 -1.93
N TYR A 88 -6.54 -5.34 -1.40
CA TYR A 88 -6.60 -3.95 -0.96
C TYR A 88 -5.41 -3.51 -0.09
N ASP A 89 -5.07 -4.26 0.95
CA ASP A 89 -3.99 -3.89 1.87
C ASP A 89 -2.63 -3.93 1.20
N GLN A 90 -2.41 -4.94 0.35
CA GLN A 90 -1.15 -5.07 -0.40
C GLN A 90 -0.99 -3.93 -1.40
N VAL A 91 -2.06 -3.59 -2.14
CA VAL A 91 -2.09 -2.49 -3.10
C VAL A 91 -1.84 -1.16 -2.40
N MET A 92 -2.54 -0.88 -1.29
CA MET A 92 -2.34 0.36 -0.53
C MET A 92 -0.96 0.44 0.12
N CYS A 93 -0.42 -0.70 0.57
CA CYS A 93 0.94 -0.79 1.08
C CYS A 93 1.97 -0.43 -0.01
N ALA A 94 1.79 -0.95 -1.23
CA ALA A 94 2.67 -0.65 -2.35
C ALA A 94 2.61 0.84 -2.73
N ILE A 95 1.40 1.42 -2.82
CA ILE A 95 1.21 2.85 -3.12
C ILE A 95 1.89 3.73 -2.06
N ARG A 96 1.69 3.41 -0.78
CA ARG A 96 2.35 4.13 0.32
C ARG A 96 3.87 4.11 0.18
N LYS A 97 4.47 2.94 -0.06
CA LYS A 97 5.92 2.81 -0.26
C LYS A 97 6.44 3.65 -1.43
N CYS A 98 5.67 3.77 -2.52
CA CYS A 98 6.01 4.65 -3.63
C CYS A 98 6.05 6.13 -3.20
N ILE A 99 5.06 6.58 -2.44
CA ILE A 99 4.99 7.97 -1.92
C ILE A 99 6.15 8.24 -0.96
N ASP A 100 6.41 7.33 -0.03
CA ASP A 100 7.53 7.42 0.90
C ASP A 100 8.85 7.53 0.13
N LYS A 101 9.03 6.72 -0.91
CA LYS A 101 10.22 6.76 -1.75
C LYS A 101 10.40 8.09 -2.46
N MET A 102 9.32 8.72 -2.91
CA MET A 102 9.41 10.05 -3.53
C MET A 102 9.86 11.12 -2.53
N HIS A 103 9.36 11.06 -1.30
CA HIS A 103 9.77 11.98 -0.25
C HIS A 103 11.24 11.77 0.16
N GLU A 104 11.70 10.52 0.24
CA GLU A 104 13.13 10.21 0.45
C GLU A 104 14.03 10.81 -0.65
N MET A 105 13.55 10.85 -1.88
CA MET A 105 14.26 11.43 -3.02
C MET A 105 14.24 12.97 -3.03
N GLY A 106 13.54 13.61 -2.09
CA GLY A 106 13.51 15.06 -1.92
C GLY A 106 12.30 15.75 -2.56
N ALA A 107 11.25 15.02 -2.95
CA ALA A 107 10.00 15.65 -3.38
C ALA A 107 9.29 16.29 -2.15
N PRO A 108 9.12 17.62 -2.10
CA PRO A 108 8.54 18.28 -0.92
C PRO A 108 7.04 18.02 -0.81
N ARG A 109 6.36 17.71 -1.92
CA ARG A 109 4.94 17.39 -1.98
C ARG A 109 4.68 16.38 -3.08
N CYS A 110 3.79 15.43 -2.84
CA CYS A 110 3.33 14.47 -3.84
C CYS A 110 1.82 14.62 -4.01
N ASP A 111 1.36 14.78 -5.24
CA ASP A 111 -0.06 14.67 -5.60
C ASP A 111 -0.30 13.25 -6.09
N THR A 112 -1.24 12.54 -5.48
CA THR A 112 -1.52 11.13 -5.81
C THR A 112 -2.99 10.97 -6.14
N ASN A 113 -3.27 10.42 -7.31
CA ASN A 113 -4.61 10.04 -7.71
C ASN A 113 -4.73 8.52 -7.72
N ILE A 114 -5.76 8.01 -7.04
CA ILE A 114 -6.03 6.57 -6.92
C ILE A 114 -7.49 6.35 -7.28
N ARG A 115 -7.71 5.50 -8.29
CA ARG A 115 -9.03 5.03 -8.67
C ARG A 115 -9.13 3.53 -8.39
N LEU A 116 -10.01 3.16 -7.47
CA LEU A 116 -10.22 1.76 -7.09
C LEU A 116 -11.54 1.24 -7.67
N ASN A 117 -11.52 0.01 -8.12
CA ASN A 117 -12.71 -0.76 -8.47
C ASN A 117 -12.73 -2.03 -7.64
N THR A 118 -13.81 -2.22 -6.90
CA THR A 118 -14.03 -3.40 -6.05
C THR A 118 -15.42 -3.96 -6.35
N ARG A 119 -15.53 -5.28 -6.37
CA ARG A 119 -16.76 -5.99 -6.70
C ARG A 119 -16.87 -7.23 -5.84
N THR A 120 -18.06 -7.49 -5.32
CA THR A 120 -18.36 -8.69 -4.52
C THR A 120 -19.13 -9.75 -5.30
N ASP A 121 -19.64 -9.40 -6.49
CA ASP A 121 -20.46 -10.29 -7.31
C ASP A 121 -19.62 -11.25 -8.17
N LYS A 122 -18.42 -10.84 -8.58
CA LYS A 122 -17.48 -11.68 -9.32
C LYS A 122 -16.04 -11.21 -9.17
N SER A 123 -15.10 -12.15 -9.17
CA SER A 123 -13.67 -11.86 -9.33
C SER A 123 -13.39 -11.52 -10.80
N VAL A 124 -12.76 -10.37 -11.06
CA VAL A 124 -12.44 -9.91 -12.41
C VAL A 124 -11.00 -9.45 -12.41
N THR A 125 -10.22 -9.94 -13.38
CA THR A 125 -8.84 -9.49 -13.59
C THR A 125 -8.81 -8.25 -14.51
N MET A 126 -7.66 -7.56 -14.56
CA MET A 126 -7.49 -6.46 -15.53
C MET A 126 -7.71 -6.92 -16.97
N GLN A 127 -7.22 -8.12 -17.32
CA GLN A 127 -7.32 -8.67 -18.67
C GLN A 127 -8.75 -9.06 -19.05
N ASP A 128 -9.54 -9.58 -18.11
CA ASP A 128 -10.95 -9.90 -18.39
C ASP A 128 -11.76 -8.65 -18.72
N SER A 129 -11.46 -7.52 -18.06
CA SER A 129 -12.13 -6.24 -18.31
C SER A 129 -11.84 -5.72 -19.72
N ILE A 130 -10.60 -5.89 -20.19
CA ILE A 130 -10.20 -5.52 -21.56
C ILE A 130 -10.86 -6.45 -22.58
N ARG A 131 -10.78 -7.78 -22.35
CA ARG A 131 -11.31 -8.80 -23.26
C ARG A 131 -12.79 -8.62 -23.55
N VAL A 132 -13.60 -8.38 -22.52
CA VAL A 132 -15.05 -8.18 -22.69
C VAL A 132 -15.37 -7.00 -23.61
N VAL A 133 -14.57 -5.93 -23.56
CA VAL A 133 -14.78 -4.76 -24.42
C VAL A 133 -14.28 -5.05 -25.84
N THR A 134 -13.09 -5.62 -25.99
CA THR A 134 -12.52 -5.93 -27.31
C THR A 134 -13.37 -6.92 -28.09
N ASP A 135 -13.89 -7.96 -27.43
CA ASP A 135 -14.72 -8.98 -28.07
C ASP A 135 -16.05 -8.39 -28.56
N LYS A 136 -16.64 -7.48 -27.78
CA LYS A 136 -17.87 -6.76 -28.17
C LYS A 136 -17.65 -5.85 -29.37
N ILE A 137 -16.56 -5.08 -29.37
CA ILE A 137 -16.21 -4.21 -30.50
C ILE A 137 -15.97 -5.05 -31.76
N ALA A 138 -15.29 -6.19 -31.65
CA ALA A 138 -15.06 -7.09 -32.77
C ALA A 138 -16.37 -7.68 -33.32
N ALA A 139 -17.29 -8.10 -32.44
CA ALA A 139 -18.60 -8.62 -32.84
C ALA A 139 -19.46 -7.55 -33.55
N GLU A 140 -19.48 -6.32 -33.04
CA GLU A 140 -20.21 -5.20 -33.67
C GLU A 140 -19.60 -4.80 -35.02
N THR A 141 -18.28 -4.83 -35.14
CA THR A 141 -17.60 -4.53 -36.42
C THR A 141 -17.94 -5.57 -37.48
N ASN A 142 -17.98 -6.86 -37.11
CA ASN A 142 -18.31 -7.95 -38.05
C ASN A 142 -19.79 -8.03 -38.43
N ALA A 143 -20.70 -7.46 -37.63
CA ALA A 143 -22.13 -7.41 -37.94
C ALA A 143 -22.52 -6.26 -38.89
N ASN A 144 -21.62 -5.28 -39.08
CA ASN A 144 -21.82 -4.10 -39.92
C ASN A 144 -21.05 -4.16 -41.26
N VAL A 145 -20.46 -5.32 -41.58
CA VAL A 145 -19.79 -5.65 -42.85
C VAL A 145 -20.61 -6.72 -43.56
#